data_AF-A0A2D8BTM3-F1
#
_entry.id   AF-A0A2D8BTM3-F1
#
_cell.length_a   1.000
_cell.length_b   1.000
_cell.length_c   1.000
_cell.angle_alpha   90.00
_cell.angle_beta   90.00
_cell.angle_gamma   90.00
#
_symmetry.space_group_name_H-M   'P 1'
#
loop_
_entity.id
_entity.type
_entity.pdbx_description
1 polymer ?
#
loop_
_entity_poly.entity_id
_entity_poly.type
_entity_poly.pdbx_seq_one_letter_code
_entity_poly.pdbx_strand_id
1 'polypeptide(L)'
;MAWFTLAKLALQAGGKIYANKQKAKIAMSDAQLLHAERQARGEEAYQGKLLEARQSDYKDEFILIILSAPVLVLAWAVLSDDPSSMDKVKLFFEYFSQLPSWFTNLWILVVASVYGIKGTQIFKGNK
;
A
#
# COMPACT_ATOMS: atom_id res chain seq x y z
N MET A 1 22.71 -53.54 -25.68
CA MET A 1 23.65 -52.44 -25.37
C MET A 1 22.98 -51.12 -24.94
N ALA A 2 21.76 -50.77 -25.39
CA ALA A 2 21.10 -49.51 -25.02
C ALA A 2 20.51 -49.44 -23.58
N TRP A 3 20.26 -50.58 -22.95
CA TRP A 3 19.66 -50.63 -21.60
C TRP A 3 20.66 -50.26 -20.49
N PHE A 4 21.92 -50.68 -20.60
CA PHE A 4 22.96 -50.36 -19.63
C PHE A 4 23.36 -48.88 -19.64
N THR A 5 23.29 -48.22 -20.79
CA THR A 5 23.56 -46.78 -20.91
C THR A 5 22.43 -45.94 -20.31
N LEU A 6 21.18 -46.33 -20.51
CA LEU A 6 20.01 -45.70 -19.88
C LEU A 6 19.99 -45.89 -18.36
N ALA A 7 20.30 -47.08 -17.86
CA ALA A 7 20.39 -47.35 -16.42
C ALA A 7 21.49 -46.50 -15.74
N LYS A 8 22.65 -46.34 -16.39
CA LYS A 8 23.75 -45.49 -15.90
C LYS A 8 23.37 -44.01 -15.92
N LEU A 9 22.65 -43.54 -16.93
CA LEU A 9 22.12 -42.18 -17.00
C LEU A 9 21.07 -41.92 -15.91
N ALA A 10 20.16 -42.86 -15.68
CA ALA A 10 19.13 -42.77 -14.64
C ALA A 10 19.71 -42.80 -13.22
N LEU A 11 20.74 -43.62 -12.96
CA LEU A 11 21.46 -43.64 -11.69
C LEU A 11 22.24 -42.33 -11.45
N GLN A 12 22.90 -41.80 -12.48
CA GLN A 12 23.59 -40.51 -12.39
C GLN A 12 22.62 -39.34 -12.22
N ALA A 13 21.46 -39.37 -12.88
CA ALA A 13 20.41 -38.37 -12.72
C ALA A 13 19.75 -38.46 -11.34
N GLY A 14 19.46 -39.67 -10.85
CA GLY A 14 18.91 -39.91 -9.51
C GLY A 14 19.84 -39.43 -8.40
N GLY A 15 21.15 -39.69 -8.52
CA GLY A 15 22.17 -39.17 -7.60
C GLY A 15 22.27 -37.65 -7.59
N LYS A 16 22.20 -37.00 -8.77
CA LYS A 16 22.19 -35.52 -8.88
C LYS A 16 20.93 -34.90 -8.29
N ILE A 17 19.76 -35.51 -8.48
CA ILE A 17 18.49 -35.02 -7.92
C ILE A 17 18.48 -35.13 -6.39
N TYR A 18 19.01 -36.23 -5.84
CA TYR A 18 19.14 -36.40 -4.40
C TYR A 18 20.11 -35.38 -3.79
N ALA A 19 21.29 -35.20 -4.40
CA ALA A 19 22.26 -34.19 -4.00
C ALA A 19 21.67 -32.76 -4.05
N ASN A 20 20.89 -32.43 -5.08
CA ASN A 20 20.24 -31.13 -5.19
C ASN A 20 19.16 -30.91 -4.13
N LYS A 21 18.36 -31.92 -3.78
CA LYS A 21 17.39 -31.82 -2.67
C LYS A 21 18.08 -31.60 -1.32
N GLN A 22 19.22 -32.23 -1.11
CA GLN A 22 19.98 -32.06 0.13
C GLN A 22 20.62 -30.67 0.21
N LYS A 23 21.20 -30.19 -0.90
CA LYS A 23 21.69 -28.80 -1.01
C LYS A 23 20.58 -27.77 -0.81
N ALA A 24 19.38 -28.00 -1.35
CA ALA A 24 18.23 -27.12 -1.15
C ALA A 24 17.80 -27.06 0.32
N LYS A 25 17.81 -28.20 1.03
CA LYS A 25 17.51 -28.22 2.47
C LYS A 25 18.55 -27.47 3.30
N ILE A 26 19.84 -27.61 2.98
CA ILE A 26 20.92 -26.87 3.64
C ILE A 26 20.77 -25.37 3.37
N ALA A 27 20.57 -24.97 2.11
CA ALA A 27 20.35 -23.58 1.74
C ALA A 27 19.10 -22.96 2.41
N MET A 28 18.02 -23.74 2.58
CA MET A 28 16.84 -23.31 3.33
C MET A 28 17.14 -23.15 4.82
N SER A 29 17.89 -24.08 5.42
CA SER A 29 18.31 -23.97 6.82
C SER A 29 19.19 -22.75 7.04
N ASP A 30 20.15 -22.50 6.14
CA ASP A 30 21.02 -21.33 6.20
C ASP A 30 20.24 -20.03 6.01
N ALA A 31 19.26 -20.02 5.09
CA ALA A 31 18.37 -18.87 4.91
C ALA A 31 17.53 -18.61 6.17
N GLN A 32 16.99 -19.66 6.81
CA GLN A 32 16.23 -19.55 8.06
C GLN A 32 17.09 -19.02 9.20
N LEU A 33 18.34 -19.49 9.32
CA LEU A 33 19.30 -18.98 10.30
C LEU A 33 19.64 -17.51 10.03
N LEU A 34 19.92 -17.14 8.79
CA LEU A 34 20.20 -15.75 8.41
C LEU A 34 18.99 -14.82 8.64
N HIS A 35 17.76 -15.30 8.41
CA HIS A 35 16.55 -14.57 8.76
C HIS A 35 16.39 -14.41 10.27
N ALA A 36 16.58 -15.47 11.05
CA ALA A 36 16.53 -15.42 12.50
C ALA A 36 17.61 -14.49 13.09
N GLU A 37 18.82 -14.51 12.52
CA GLU A 37 19.90 -13.60 12.90
C GLU A 37 19.59 -12.15 12.56
N ARG A 38 18.94 -11.86 11.42
CA ARG A 38 18.49 -10.51 11.03
C ARG A 38 17.35 -10.01 11.91
N GLN A 39 16.46 -10.91 12.35
CA GLN A 39 15.45 -10.63 13.36
C GLN A 39 16.07 -10.30 14.72
N ALA A 40 17.04 -11.10 15.15
CA ALA A 40 17.77 -10.87 16.41
C ALA A 40 18.60 -9.58 16.40
N ARG A 41 19.17 -9.21 15.25
CA ARG A 41 19.90 -7.94 15.04
C ARG A 41 18.97 -6.72 14.91
N GLY A 42 17.66 -6.91 14.81
CA GLY A 42 16.69 -5.81 14.70
C GLY A 42 16.65 -5.13 13.32
N GLU A 43 17.31 -5.69 12.31
CA GLU A 43 17.32 -5.14 10.94
C GLU A 43 15.94 -5.25 10.27
N GLU A 44 15.14 -6.29 10.62
CA GLU A 44 13.76 -6.44 10.12
C GLU A 44 12.81 -5.37 10.69
N ALA A 45 13.04 -4.88 11.91
CA ALA A 45 12.26 -3.79 12.48
C ALA A 45 12.51 -2.45 11.78
N TYR A 46 13.74 -2.23 11.28
CA TYR A 46 14.09 -1.03 10.52
C TYR A 46 13.48 -1.04 9.12
N GLN A 47 13.49 -2.20 8.45
CA GLN A 47 12.78 -2.37 7.17
C GLN A 47 11.27 -2.23 7.33
N GLY A 48 10.70 -2.76 8.43
CA GLY A 48 9.29 -2.57 8.77
C GLY A 48 8.91 -1.09 8.91
N LYS A 49 9.71 -0.31 9.64
CA LYS A 49 9.50 1.14 9.78
C LYS A 49 9.64 1.92 8.47
N LEU A 50 10.59 1.53 7.61
CA LEU A 50 10.74 2.12 6.27
C LEU A 50 9.58 1.78 5.33
N LEU A 51 9.04 0.55 5.43
CA LEU A 51 7.82 0.13 4.73
C LEU A 51 6.60 0.88 5.26
N GLU A 52 6.44 1.02 6.57
CA GLU A 52 5.37 1.80 7.21
C GLU A 52 5.43 3.28 6.84
N ALA A 53 6.62 3.89 6.78
CA ALA A 53 6.81 5.27 6.33
C ALA A 53 6.40 5.48 4.87
N ARG A 54 6.71 4.52 3.98
CA ARG A 54 6.18 4.55 2.60
C ARG A 54 4.66 4.41 2.57
N GLN A 55 4.08 3.69 3.55
CA GLN A 55 2.64 3.53 3.60
C GLN A 55 1.91 4.80 4.03
N SER A 56 2.50 5.63 4.89
CA SER A 56 1.94 6.93 5.21
C SER A 56 1.97 7.88 4.02
N ASP A 57 3.05 7.87 3.23
CA ASP A 57 3.21 8.79 2.10
C ASP A 57 2.12 8.59 1.04
N TYR A 58 1.78 7.34 0.65
CA TYR A 58 0.72 7.13 -0.36
C TYR A 58 -0.67 7.56 0.14
N LYS A 59 -0.92 7.44 1.45
CA LYS A 59 -2.20 7.83 2.05
C LYS A 59 -2.36 9.34 2.05
N ASP A 60 -1.27 10.04 2.33
CA ASP A 60 -1.25 11.50 2.37
C ASP A 60 -1.43 12.11 0.97
N GLU A 61 -0.72 11.58 -0.02
CA GLU A 61 -0.84 12.02 -1.43
C GLU A 61 -2.25 11.83 -1.99
N PHE A 62 -2.92 10.71 -1.66
CA PHE A 62 -4.29 10.47 -2.10
C PHE A 62 -5.27 11.51 -1.55
N ILE A 63 -5.14 11.86 -0.28
CA ILE A 63 -5.99 12.86 0.37
C ILE A 63 -5.67 14.25 -0.15
N LEU A 64 -4.40 14.56 -0.37
CA LEU A 64 -3.95 15.81 -1.00
C LEU A 64 -4.60 16.01 -2.37
N ILE A 65 -4.64 14.96 -3.20
CA ILE A 65 -5.30 15.01 -4.52
C ILE A 65 -6.79 15.31 -4.37
N ILE A 66 -7.50 14.63 -3.47
CA ILE A 66 -8.94 14.87 -3.26
C ILE A 66 -9.21 16.29 -2.76
N LEU A 67 -8.38 16.79 -1.83
CA LEU A 67 -8.50 18.16 -1.31
C LEU A 67 -8.14 19.22 -2.35
N SER A 68 -7.24 18.92 -3.30
CA SER A 68 -6.88 19.81 -4.41
C SER A 68 -7.90 19.79 -5.56
N ALA A 69 -8.73 18.74 -5.68
CA ALA A 69 -9.64 18.59 -6.81
C ALA A 69 -10.61 19.77 -6.98
N PRO A 70 -11.25 20.34 -5.92
CA PRO A 70 -12.08 21.54 -6.04
C PRO A 70 -11.30 22.77 -6.51
N VAL A 71 -10.03 22.90 -6.12
CA VAL A 71 -9.15 24.01 -6.54
C VAL A 71 -8.82 23.89 -8.03
N LEU A 72 -8.61 22.67 -8.54
CA LEU A 72 -8.40 22.44 -9.97
C LEU A 72 -9.65 22.75 -10.79
N VAL A 73 -10.84 22.42 -10.30
CA VAL A 73 -12.10 22.77 -10.96
C VAL A 73 -12.28 24.30 -11.04
N LEU A 74 -11.89 25.04 -10.01
CA LEU A 74 -11.87 26.50 -10.03
C LEU A 74 -10.86 27.04 -11.04
N ALA A 75 -9.63 26.54 -11.02
CA ALA A 75 -8.59 26.95 -11.97
C ALA A 75 -9.03 26.70 -13.41
N TRP A 76 -9.66 25.55 -13.69
CA TRP A 76 -10.23 25.23 -15.00
C TRP A 76 -11.33 26.20 -15.42
N ALA A 77 -12.23 26.57 -14.50
CA ALA A 77 -13.31 27.51 -14.81
C ALA A 77 -12.82 28.95 -15.01
N VAL A 78 -11.72 29.37 -14.38
CA VAL A 78 -11.09 30.67 -14.63
C VAL A 78 -10.36 30.68 -15.98
N LEU A 79 -9.72 29.58 -16.36
CA LEU A 79 -9.03 29.44 -17.64
C LEU A 79 -9.97 29.20 -18.82
N SER A 80 -11.16 28.67 -18.57
CA SER A 80 -12.20 28.52 -19.58
C SER A 80 -12.84 29.88 -19.85
N ASP A 81 -12.56 30.48 -21.01
CA ASP A 81 -13.15 31.74 -21.48
C ASP A 81 -14.68 31.69 -21.76
N ASP A 82 -15.38 30.66 -21.25
CA ASP A 82 -16.81 30.44 -21.43
C ASP A 82 -17.58 30.84 -20.15
N PRO A 83 -18.44 31.88 -20.21
CA PRO A 83 -19.29 32.30 -19.09
C PRO A 83 -20.13 31.17 -18.49
N SER A 84 -20.51 30.16 -19.29
CA SER A 84 -21.30 29.02 -18.83
C SER A 84 -20.56 28.10 -17.85
N SER A 85 -19.22 28.10 -17.90
CA SER A 85 -18.38 27.31 -16.99
C SER A 85 -18.40 27.88 -15.57
N MET A 86 -18.45 29.21 -15.46
CA MET A 86 -18.53 29.90 -14.18
C MET A 86 -19.83 29.58 -13.43
N ASP A 87 -20.96 29.51 -14.16
CA ASP A 87 -22.27 29.19 -13.59
C ASP A 87 -22.34 27.74 -13.10
N LYS A 88 -21.76 26.79 -13.84
CA LYS A 88 -21.68 25.38 -13.41
C LYS A 88 -20.84 25.21 -12.15
N VAL A 89 -19.74 25.94 -12.05
CA VAL A 89 -18.88 25.90 -10.85
C VAL A 89 -19.59 26.51 -9.65
N LYS A 90 -20.29 27.64 -9.81
CA LYS A 90 -21.11 28.22 -8.74
C LYS A 90 -22.17 27.23 -8.26
N LEU A 91 -22.89 26.60 -9.18
CA LEU A 91 -23.91 25.61 -8.86
C LEU A 91 -23.32 24.39 -8.12
N PHE A 92 -22.14 23.92 -8.53
CA PHE A 92 -21.42 22.87 -7.82
C PHE A 92 -21.11 23.27 -6.37
N PHE A 93 -20.50 24.44 -6.15
CA PHE A 93 -20.16 24.89 -4.80
C PHE A 93 -21.39 25.17 -3.95
N GLU A 94 -22.48 25.67 -4.53
CA GLU A 94 -23.75 25.87 -3.84
C GLU A 94 -24.27 24.55 -3.26
N TYR A 95 -24.44 23.52 -4.08
CA TYR A 95 -24.88 22.21 -3.60
C TYR A 95 -23.85 21.51 -2.71
N PHE A 96 -22.56 21.68 -2.99
CA PHE A 96 -21.48 21.12 -2.17
C PHE A 96 -21.48 21.70 -0.75
N SER A 97 -21.77 23.00 -0.60
CA SER A 97 -21.89 23.65 0.70
C SER A 97 -23.12 23.22 1.49
N GLN A 98 -24.16 22.71 0.79
CA GLN A 98 -25.41 22.24 1.38
C GLN A 98 -25.38 20.75 1.75
N LEU A 99 -24.21 20.10 1.73
CA LEU A 99 -24.09 18.70 2.09
C LEU A 99 -24.56 18.45 3.54
N PRO A 100 -25.40 17.43 3.77
CA PRO A 100 -25.89 17.12 5.12
C PRO A 100 -24.76 16.84 6.11
N SER A 101 -24.93 17.27 7.36
CA SER A 101 -23.90 17.10 8.40
C SER A 101 -23.55 15.65 8.71
N TRP A 102 -24.46 14.70 8.46
CA TRP A 102 -24.15 13.28 8.62
C TRP A 102 -23.11 12.80 7.59
N PHE A 103 -23.13 13.36 6.38
CA PHE A 103 -22.21 13.01 5.31
C PHE A 103 -20.82 13.58 5.57
N THR A 104 -20.73 14.84 6.00
CA THR A 104 -19.46 15.47 6.38
C THR A 104 -18.82 14.77 7.59
N ASN A 105 -19.62 14.34 8.57
CA ASN A 105 -19.13 13.55 9.70
C ASN A 105 -18.61 12.16 9.29
N LEU A 106 -19.29 11.50 8.34
CA LEU A 106 -18.85 10.22 7.78
C LEU A 106 -17.52 10.40 7.03
N TRP A 107 -17.39 11.47 6.25
CA TRP A 107 -16.15 11.80 5.55
C TRP A 107 -14.97 11.99 6.51
N ILE A 108 -15.15 12.75 7.59
CA ILE A 108 -14.14 12.94 8.63
C ILE A 108 -13.75 11.60 9.27
N LEU A 109 -14.72 10.71 9.54
CA LEU A 109 -14.46 9.37 10.06
C LEU A 109 -13.64 8.50 9.10
N VAL A 110 -13.91 8.59 7.79
CA VAL A 110 -13.14 7.87 6.77
C VAL A 110 -11.70 8.36 6.74
N VAL A 111 -11.48 9.68 6.68
CA VAL A 111 -10.12 10.27 6.72
C VAL A 111 -9.39 9.88 8.00
N ALA A 112 -10.05 9.96 9.15
CA ALA A 112 -9.51 9.52 10.43
C ALA A 112 -9.09 8.06 10.44
N SER A 113 -9.90 7.18 9.83
CA SER A 113 -9.61 5.76 9.74
C SER A 113 -8.36 5.47 8.90
N VAL A 114 -8.10 6.25 7.84
CA VAL A 114 -6.92 6.11 6.96
C VAL A 114 -5.63 6.38 7.74
N TYR A 115 -5.64 7.41 8.59
CA TYR A 115 -4.51 7.78 9.46
C TYR A 115 -4.46 7.02 10.79
N GLY A 116 -5.37 6.06 11.02
CA GLY A 116 -5.39 5.27 12.25
C GLY A 116 -5.79 6.06 13.50
N ILE A 117 -6.33 7.27 13.34
CA ILE A 117 -6.89 8.05 14.44
C ILE A 117 -8.24 7.42 14.77
N LYS A 118 -8.38 6.90 15.99
CA LYS A 118 -9.64 6.30 16.43
C LYS A 118 -10.70 7.40 16.42
N GLY A 119 -11.81 7.22 15.69
CA GLY A 119 -12.90 8.20 15.64
C GLY A 119 -13.39 8.61 17.04
N THR A 120 -13.28 7.72 18.03
CA THR A 120 -13.57 8.01 19.44
C THR A 120 -12.66 9.05 20.08
N GLN A 121 -11.46 9.32 19.56
CA GLN A 121 -10.56 10.40 20.00
C GLN A 121 -10.93 11.74 19.39
N ILE A 122 -11.41 11.75 18.14
CA ILE A 122 -11.84 12.96 17.41
C ILE A 122 -13.12 13.54 18.04
N PHE A 123 -14.07 12.67 18.42
CA PHE A 123 -15.33 13.09 19.04
C PHE A 123 -15.27 13.20 20.58
N LYS A 124 -14.12 12.94 21.22
CA LYS A 124 -13.91 13.06 22.68
C LYS A 124 -13.26 14.37 23.14
N GLY A 125 -13.11 15.36 22.25
CA GLY A 125 -12.56 16.66 22.60
C GLY A 125 -13.49 17.55 23.45
N ASN A 126 -14.05 17.05 24.56
CA ASN A 126 -14.82 17.84 25.51
C ASN A 126 -14.89 17.27 26.95
N LYS A 127 -13.80 16.64 27.44
CA LYS A 127 -13.45 16.56 28.88
C LYS A 127 -11.95 16.42 29.07
#